data_AF-A0AA96N2V1-F1
#
_entry.id   AF-A0AA96N2V1-F1
#
_cell.length_a   1.000
_cell.length_b   1.000
_cell.length_c   1.000
_cell.angle_alpha   90.00
_cell.angle_beta   90.00
_cell.angle_gamma   90.00
#
_symmetry.space_group_name_H-M   'P 1'
#
loop_
_entity.id
_entity.type
_entity.pdbx_description
1 polymer ?
#
loop_
_entity_poly.entity_id
_entity_poly.type
_entity_poly.pdbx_seq_one_letter_code
_entity_poly.pdbx_strand_id
1 'polypeptide(L)' 'MEKTRYCLAKDSFGHYVYGETEDVLLFIKPNQDIEWKLHFYVDIEELLHTVKNSKEKRPVIIIDLL' A
#
# COMPACT_ATOMS: atom_id res chain seq x y z
N MET A 1 -15.99 -5.08 -15.34
CA MET A 1 -15.35 -4.47 -14.16
C MET A 1 -13.95 -5.02 -14.10
N GLU A 2 -12.93 -4.18 -14.26
CA GLU A 2 -11.55 -4.61 -14.07
C GLU A 2 -11.35 -4.94 -12.58
N LYS A 3 -10.78 -6.10 -12.30
CA LYS A 3 -10.40 -6.45 -10.93
C LYS A 3 -9.16 -5.63 -10.58
N THR A 4 -9.25 -4.83 -9.53
CA THR A 4 -8.08 -4.21 -8.89
C THR A 4 -7.14 -5.33 -8.46
N ARG A 5 -5.88 -5.27 -8.91
CA ARG A 5 -4.88 -6.32 -8.69
C ARG A 5 -3.93 -5.97 -7.57
N TYR A 6 -3.58 -4.70 -7.45
CA TYR A 6 -2.57 -4.24 -6.51
C TYR A 6 -3.14 -3.22 -5.52
N CYS A 7 -2.51 -3.14 -4.36
CA CYS A 7 -2.90 -2.23 -3.28
C CYS A 7 -1.68 -1.54 -2.68
N LEU A 8 -1.87 -0.28 -2.28
CA LEU A 8 -0.99 0.47 -1.41
C LEU A 8 -1.77 0.85 -0.15
N ALA A 9 -1.37 0.30 0.99
CA ALA A 9 -1.87 0.66 2.30
C ALA A 9 -0.91 1.65 2.96
N LYS A 10 -1.47 2.71 3.55
CA LYS A 10 -0.71 3.73 4.29
C LYS A 10 -1.35 4.00 5.63
N ASP A 11 -0.55 4.10 6.68
CA ASP A 11 -1.04 4.55 7.99
C ASP A 11 -0.58 5.99 8.32
N SER A 12 -1.03 6.49 9.48
CA SER A 12 -0.64 7.81 9.99
C SER A 12 0.79 7.88 10.55
N PHE A 13 1.43 6.73 10.78
CA PHE A 13 2.76 6.63 11.35
C PHE A 13 3.86 6.65 10.28
N GLY A 14 3.50 6.50 9.01
CA GLY A 14 4.43 6.49 7.89
C GLY A 14 4.83 5.08 7.45
N HIS A 15 4.04 4.05 7.80
CA HIS A 15 4.19 2.73 7.22
C HIS A 15 3.43 2.65 5.90
N TYR A 16 4.13 2.16 4.88
CA TYR A 16 3.66 1.97 3.52
C TYR A 16 3.81 0.50 3.19
N VAL A 17 2.71 -0.18 2.89
CA VAL A 17 2.71 -1.59 2.50
C VAL A 17 2.10 -1.68 1.12
N TYR A 18 2.79 -2.31 0.17
CA TYR A 18 2.24 -2.51 -1.16
C TYR A 18 2.51 -3.90 -1.71
N GLY A 19 1.67 -4.33 -2.65
CA GLY A 19 1.74 -5.63 -3.30
C GLY A 19 0.44 -5.99 -3.98
N GLU A 20 0.21 -7.28 -4.21
CA GLU A 20 -1.12 -7.76 -4.61
C GLU A 20 -2.17 -7.42 -3.54
N THR A 21 -3.40 -7.18 -3.99
CA THR A 21 -4.47 -6.70 -3.11
C THR A 21 -4.74 -7.68 -1.97
N GLU A 22 -4.75 -8.98 -2.27
CA GLU A 22 -5.01 -10.01 -1.26
C GLU A 22 -3.90 -10.06 -0.22
N ASP A 23 -2.63 -10.02 -0.65
CA ASP A 23 -1.47 -10.06 0.25
C ASP A 23 -1.41 -8.84 1.17
N VAL A 24 -1.67 -7.64 0.64
CA VAL A 24 -1.71 -6.41 1.44
C VAL A 24 -2.83 -6.48 2.48
N LEU A 25 -4.01 -6.97 2.09
CA LEU A 25 -5.13 -7.13 3.02
C LEU A 25 -4.82 -8.17 4.10
N LEU A 26 -4.19 -9.29 3.74
CA LEU A 26 -3.74 -10.31 4.69
C LEU A 26 -2.69 -9.75 5.66
N PHE A 27 -1.78 -8.90 5.18
CA PHE A 27 -0.75 -8.27 6.01
C PHE A 27 -1.32 -7.30 7.04
N ILE A 28 -2.27 -6.44 6.66
CA ILE A 28 -2.81 -5.43 7.57
C ILE A 28 -3.91 -5.98 8.49
N LYS A 29 -4.54 -7.11 8.13
CA LYS A 29 -5.66 -7.70 8.90
C LYS A 29 -5.35 -7.97 10.38
N PRO A 30 -4.15 -8.38 10.80
CA PRO A 30 -3.79 -8.49 12.22
C PRO A 30 -3.62 -7.15 12.93
N ASN A 31 -3.41 -6.06 12.19
CA ASN A 31 -3.10 -4.72 12.69
C ASN A 31 -4.34 -3.79 12.65
N GLN A 32 -5.49 -4.28 13.12
CA GLN A 32 -6.78 -3.56 12.99
C GLN A 32 -6.87 -2.30 13.86
N ASP A 33 -6.01 -2.19 14.87
CA ASP A 33 -5.93 -0.99 15.71
C ASP A 33 -5.33 0.21 14.98
N ILE A 34 -4.73 -0.01 13.80
CA ILE A 34 -4.15 1.02 12.95
C ILE A 34 -5.14 1.35 11.83
N GLU A 35 -5.42 2.64 11.64
CA GLU A 35 -6.21 3.10 10.51
C GLU A 35 -5.38 3.10 9.22
N TRP A 36 -5.73 2.21 8.29
CA TRP A 36 -5.07 2.09 6.99
C TRP A 36 -5.87 2.77 5.88
N LYS A 37 -5.22 3.67 5.14
CA LYS A 37 -5.73 4.24 3.89
C LYS A 37 -5.32 3.37 2.72
N LEU A 38 -6.29 2.74 2.06
CA LEU A 38 -6.07 1.84 0.94
C LEU A 38 -6.24 2.57 -0.39
N HIS A 39 -5.28 2.37 -1.29
CA HIS A 39 -5.34 2.80 -2.68
C HIS A 39 -5.16 1.59 -3.58
N PHE A 40 -6.08 1.39 -4.52
CA PHE A 40 -6.10 0.22 -5.38
C PHE A 40 -5.69 0.57 -6.80
N TYR A 41 -4.98 -0.36 -7.43
CA TYR A 41 -4.43 -0.21 -8.77
C TYR A 41 -4.74 -1.44 -9.61
N VAL A 42 -4.93 -1.25 -10.91
CA VAL A 42 -5.03 -2.35 -11.89
C VAL A 42 -3.64 -2.76 -12.38
N ASP A 43 -2.73 -1.79 -12.51
CA ASP A 43 -1.37 -1.98 -13.00
C ASP A 43 -0.31 -1.79 -11.89
N ILE A 44 0.72 -2.63 -11.92
CA ILE A 44 1.88 -2.56 -11.05
C ILE A 44 2.73 -1.30 -11.32
N GLU A 45 2.79 -0.84 -12.57
CA GLU A 45 3.58 0.35 -12.92
C GLU A 45 3.01 1.62 -12.28
N GLU A 46 1.68 1.77 -12.25
CA GLU A 46 1.00 2.89 -11.58
C GLU A 46 1.21 2.88 -10.07
N LEU A 47 1.15 1.68 -9.46
CA LEU A 47 1.47 1.49 -8.06
C LEU A 47 2.91 1.97 -7.77
N LEU A 48 3.88 1.42 -8.50
CA LEU A 48 5.30 1.70 -8.30
C LEU A 48 5.62 3.17 -8.56
N HIS A 49 4.96 3.79 -9.53
CA HIS A 49 5.07 5.23 -9.78
C HIS A 49 4.59 6.04 -8.58
N THR A 50 3.46 5.66 -7.97
CA THR A 50 2.94 6.31 -6.76
C THR A 50 3.90 6.15 -5.59
N VAL A 51 4.44 4.95 -5.36
CA VAL A 51 5.38 4.68 -4.26
C VAL A 51 6.67 5.50 -4.42
N LYS A 52 7.27 5.49 -5.62
CA LYS A 52 8.52 6.21 -5.91
C LYS A 52 8.38 7.73 -5.84
N ASN A 53 7.21 8.26 -6.17
CA ASN A 53 6.94 9.70 -6.14
C ASN A 53 6.31 10.18 -4.82
N SER A 54 6.30 9.33 -3.79
CA SER A 54 5.82 9.72 -2.46
C SER A 54 6.73 10.81 -1.86
N LYS A 55 6.27 12.06 -1.87
CA LYS A 55 6.97 13.23 -1.31
C LYS A 55 6.68 13.42 0.18
N GLU A 56 6.67 12.34 0.95
CA GLU A 56 6.41 12.44 2.40
C GLU A 56 7.53 13.22 3.09
N LYS A 57 7.13 14.15 3.95
CA LYS A 57 8.08 15.00 4.71
C LYS A 57 8.69 14.28 5.91
N ARG A 58 8.21 13.07 6.22
CA ARG A 58 8.63 12.24 7.36
C ARG A 58 9.32 10.98 6.86
N PRO A 59 10.22 10.38 7.66
CA PRO A 59 10.76 9.07 7.34
C PRO A 59 9.62 8.08 7.15
N VAL A 60 9.64 7.38 6.03
CA VAL A 60 8.65 6.38 5.64
C VAL A 60 9.30 5.00 5.69
N ILE A 61 8.58 4.03 6.23
CA ILE A 61 8.96 2.62 6.22
C ILE A 61 8.16 1.97 5.10
N ILE A 62 8.86 1.43 4.11
CA ILE A 62 8.27 0.79 2.94
C ILE A 62 8.44 -0.72 3.07
N ILE A 63 7.33 -1.44 2.97
CA ILE A 63 7.24 -2.90 2.99
C ILE A 63 6.76 -3.34 1.61
N ASP A 64 7.64 -4.02 0.89
CA ASP A 64 7.38 -4.61 -0.43
C ASP A 64 6.92 -6.05 -0.25
N LEU A 65 5.73 -6.38 -0.78
CA LEU A 65 5.14 -7.73 -0.79
C LEU A 65 5.08 -8.35 -2.20
N LEU A 66 5.73 -7.73 -3.20
CA LEU A 66 5.82 -8.28 -4.57
C LEU A 66 6.91 -9.35 -4.72
#